data_AF-A0A660UNS4-F1
#
_entry.id   AF-A0A660UNS4-F1
#
_cell.length_a   1.000
_cell.length_b   1.000
_cell.length_c   1.000
_cell.angle_alpha   90.00
_cell.angle_beta   90.00
_cell.angle_gamma   90.00
#
_symmetry.space_group_name_H-M   'P 1'
#
loop_
_entity.id
_entity.type
_entity.pdbx_description
1 polymer ?
#
loop_
_entity_poly.entity_id
_entity_poly.type
_entity_poly.pdbx_seq_one_letter_code
_entity_poly.pdbx_strand_id
1 'polypeptide(L)' 'MKFKPVKSVKFSEQAYPDVIEAVNCLAQLEDRKPHDTAKRVLLDGCKQRIREVESNNQSASAG' A
#
# COMPACT_ATOMS: atom_id res chain seq x y z
N MET A 1 -18.18 -3.13 14.34
CA MET A 1 -18.42 -3.16 12.88
C MET A 1 -17.72 -4.38 12.30
N LYS A 2 -18.38 -5.19 11.45
CA LYS A 2 -17.71 -6.31 10.76
C LYS A 2 -17.15 -5.81 9.44
N PHE A 3 -15.83 -5.77 9.31
CA PHE A 3 -15.16 -5.42 8.05
C PHE A 3 -15.33 -6.55 7.04
N LYS A 4 -15.57 -6.19 5.77
CA LYS A 4 -15.65 -7.14 4.66
C LYS A 4 -14.26 -7.36 4.04
N PRO A 5 -13.94 -8.56 3.55
CA PRO A 5 -12.67 -8.81 2.87
C PRO A 5 -12.60 -8.03 1.55
N VAL A 6 -11.48 -7.35 1.32
CA VAL A 6 -11.16 -6.77 0.01
C VAL A 6 -10.79 -7.91 -0.92
N LYS A 7 -11.64 -8.20 -1.90
CA LYS A 7 -11.45 -9.33 -2.83
C LYS A 7 -10.40 -9.05 -3.91
N SER A 8 -10.32 -7.80 -4.38
CA SER A 8 -9.38 -7.40 -5.44
C SER A 8 -9.21 -5.89 -5.45
N VAL A 9 -7.98 -5.43 -5.69
CA VAL A 9 -7.66 -4.04 -6.00
C VAL A 9 -7.09 -4.02 -7.41
N LYS A 10 -7.57 -3.11 -8.27
CA LYS A 10 -7.13 -2.98 -9.66
C LYS A 10 -6.63 -1.56 -9.90
N PHE A 11 -5.45 -1.47 -10.49
CA PHE A 11 -4.90 -0.23 -11.03
C PHE A 11 -4.93 -0.34 -12.56
N SER A 12 -5.34 0.73 -13.23
CA SER A 12 -5.33 0.84 -14.69
C SER A 12 -4.57 2.10 -15.09
N GLU A 13 -3.90 2.08 -16.23
CA GLU A 13 -3.14 3.22 -16.74
C GLU A 13 -4.01 4.48 -16.93
N GLN A 14 -5.30 4.30 -17.28
CA GLN A 14 -6.23 5.42 -17.44
C GLN A 14 -6.59 6.12 -16.13
N ALA A 15 -6.66 5.38 -15.01
CA ALA A 15 -7.13 5.91 -13.74
C ALA A 15 -5.98 6.21 -12.76
N TYR A 16 -4.87 5.48 -12.87
CA TYR A 16 -3.73 5.55 -11.96
C TYR A 16 -2.41 5.45 -12.72
N PRO A 17 -2.13 6.34 -13.69
CA PRO A 17 -0.91 6.28 -14.50
C PRO A 17 0.35 6.30 -13.63
N ASP A 18 0.39 7.17 -12.62
CA ASP A 18 1.55 7.31 -11.72
C ASP A 18 1.83 6.05 -10.90
N VAL A 19 0.78 5.32 -10.51
CA VAL A 19 0.93 4.05 -9.77
C VAL A 19 1.55 3.00 -10.69
N ILE A 20 1.09 2.93 -11.94
CA ILE A 20 1.61 1.98 -12.92
C ILE A 20 3.08 2.30 -13.24
N GLU A 21 3.41 3.57 -13.46
CA GLU A 21 4.79 4.00 -13.73
C GLU A 21 5.72 3.66 -12.55
N ALA A 22 5.36 4.07 -11.33
CA ALA A 22 6.18 3.84 -10.15
C ALA A 22 6.39 2.35 -9.87
N VAL A 23 5.34 1.54 -9.98
CA VAL A 23 5.43 0.09 -9.77
C VAL A 23 6.30 -0.57 -10.83
N ASN A 24 6.16 -0.20 -12.11
CA ASN A 24 6.97 -0.76 -13.18
C ASN A 24 8.44 -0.39 -13.03
N CYS A 25 8.74 0.86 -12.69
CA CYS A 25 10.10 1.32 -12.44
C CYS A 25 10.73 0.54 -11.27
N LEU A 26 10.03 0.46 -10.14
CA LEU A 26 10.51 -0.27 -8.98
C LEU A 26 10.69 -1.77 -9.26
N ALA A 27 9.76 -2.38 -9.99
CA ALA A 27 9.84 -3.79 -10.37
C ALA A 27 11.07 -4.10 -11.23
N GLN A 28 11.45 -3.20 -12.13
CA GLN A 28 12.68 -3.32 -12.92
C GLN A 28 13.93 -3.22 -12.03
N LEU A 29 13.97 -2.25 -11.11
CA LEU A 29 15.10 -2.06 -10.19
C LEU A 29 15.31 -3.26 -9.26
N GLU A 30 14.23 -3.96 -8.91
CA GLU A 30 14.26 -5.09 -7.97
C GLU A 30 14.31 -6.46 -8.64
N ASP A 31 14.36 -6.53 -9.99
CA ASP A 31 14.25 -7.74 -10.79
C ASP A 31 13.02 -8.60 -10.41
N ARG A 32 11.84 -7.96 -10.41
CA ARG A 32 10.57 -8.57 -9.98
C ARG A 32 9.42 -8.27 -10.94
N LYS A 33 8.32 -9.02 -10.76
CA LYS A 33 7.08 -8.77 -11.49
C LYS A 33 6.35 -7.55 -10.92
N PRO A 34 5.85 -6.61 -11.75
CA PRO A 34 5.11 -5.43 -11.30
C PRO A 34 3.95 -5.73 -10.34
N HIS A 35 3.19 -6.80 -10.60
CA HIS A 35 2.09 -7.20 -9.72
C HIS A 35 2.53 -7.59 -8.31
N ASP A 36 3.66 -8.30 -8.17
CA ASP A 36 4.17 -8.71 -6.86
C ASP A 36 4.81 -7.51 -6.14
N THR A 37 5.47 -6.63 -6.88
CA THR A 37 5.97 -5.34 -6.38
C THR A 37 4.84 -4.47 -5.84
N ALA A 38 3.74 -4.30 -6.60
CA ALA A 38 2.57 -3.53 -6.17
C ALA A 38 1.96 -4.08 -4.88
N LYS A 39 1.79 -5.41 -4.78
CA LYS A 39 1.29 -6.06 -3.56
C LYS A 39 2.17 -5.77 -2.35
N ARG A 40 3.49 -5.87 -2.52
CA ARG A 40 4.44 -5.65 -1.44
C ARG A 40 4.41 -4.19 -0.97
N VAL A 41 4.50 -3.25 -1.91
CA VAL A 41 4.46 -1.81 -1.61
C VAL A 41 3.16 -1.43 -0.89
N LEU A 42 2.02 -1.94 -1.36
CA LEU A 42 0.73 -1.69 -0.72
C LEU A 42 0.68 -2.27 0.71
N LEU A 43 1.19 -3.48 0.92
CA LEU A 43 1.25 -4.09 2.24
C LEU A 43 2.16 -3.31 3.20
N ASP A 44 3.34 -2.90 2.73
CA ASP A 44 4.30 -2.15 3.55
C ASP A 44 3.78 -0.76 3.90
N GLY A 45 3.16 -0.06 2.94
CA GLY A 45 2.49 1.22 3.17
C GLY A 45 1.34 1.10 4.17
N CYS A 46 0.51 0.06 4.07
CA CYS A 46 -0.55 -0.20 5.06
C CYS A 46 0.02 -0.46 6.46
N LYS A 47 1.08 -1.29 6.58
CA LYS A 47 1.72 -1.56 7.88
C LYS A 47 2.32 -0.31 8.49
N GLN A 48 3.00 0.51 7.68
CA GLN A 48 3.56 1.78 8.13
C GLN A 48 2.45 2.70 8.62
N ARG A 49 1.38 2.85 7.84
CA ARG A 49 0.25 3.71 8.20
C ARG A 49 -0.47 3.26 9.47
N ILE A 50 -0.65 1.95 9.64
CA ILE A 50 -1.21 1.37 10.87
C ILE A 50 -0.35 1.76 12.06
N ARG A 51 0.98 1.57 11.99
CA ARG A 51 1.91 1.93 13.07
C ARG A 51 1.87 3.41 13.42
N GLU A 52 1.79 4.30 12.43
CA GLU A 52 1.65 5.74 12.65
C GLU A 52 0.35 6.09 13.37
N VAL A 53 -0.77 5.48 12.94
CA VAL A 53 -2.08 5.72 13.55
C VAL A 53 -2.16 5.13 14.96
N GLU A 54 -1.58 3.95 15.20
CA GLU A 54 -1.51 3.34 16.52
C GLU A 54 -0.66 4.18 17.48
N SER A 55 0.51 4.65 17.03
CA SER A 55 1.39 5.51 17.84
C SER A 55 0.71 6.82 18.21
N ASN A 56 0.07 7.49 17.25
CA ASN A 56 -0.63 8.75 17.49
C ASN A 56 -1.83 8.60 18.43
N ASN A 57 -2.55 7.48 18.36
CA ASN A 57 -3.65 7.21 19.30
C ASN A 57 -3.15 6.89 20.72
N GLN A 58 -2.00 6.22 20.86
CA GLN A 58 -1.41 5.96 22.19
C GLN A 58 -0.88 7.24 22.83
N SER A 59 -0.29 8.16 22.06
CA SER A 59 0.15 9.45 22.57
C SER A 59 -1.00 10.39 22.96
N ALA A 60 -2.19 10.22 22.36
CA ALA A 60 -3.37 11.03 22.64
C ALA A 60 -4.16 10.61 23.91
N SER A 61 -3.86 9.43 24.48
CA SER A 61 -4.57 8.90 25.65
C SER A 61 -3.84 9.11 26.98
N ALA A 62 -2.71 9.82 26.97
CA ALA A 62 -1.85 10.09 28.13
C ALA A 62 -1.79 11.58 28.53
N GLY A 63 -2.66 12.42 27.97
CA GLY A 63 -2.73 13.87 28.23
C GLY A 63 -4.08 14.30 28.80
#